data_AF-A0A2M8K4Y6-F1
#
_entry.id   AF-A0A2M8K4Y6-F1
#
_cell.length_a   1.000
_cell.length_b   1.000
_cell.length_c   1.000
_cell.angle_alpha   90.00
_cell.angle_beta   90.00
_cell.angle_gamma   90.00
#
_symmetry.space_group_name_H-M   'P 1'
#
loop_
_entity.id
_entity.type
_entity.pdbx_description
1 polymer ?
#
loop_
_entity_poly.entity_id
_entity_poly.type
_entity_poly.pdbx_seq_one_letter_code
_entity_poly.pdbx_strand_id
1 'polypeptide(L)'
;MPRKNPSPKQRSRIISANANSCCVCKRDGVGLHLHHIDGNNSNTVDENLAVLCVEDHDKHHRPNEYQKARHTELSADELISYKESWERFVRNAQSDDPTVIAVINVFGDEQHIHAAKILFQWPDEKIEYERVFHLLEGDFDYWTDEMISEVQSIGEKVKLTLINEPLPVEYCPCCGSGFSNTVKEAVVVKATDPDWDNHSIMSIYINPENPSLAISLGTPNKHLYSASLHLCQKRFLHFSSDYYDERVDIKKSSSTRSQATRIVAKEIENWEPAHVIIATGDHDNPEPISDLVLPRIWEQETSNKKMQRTQKTRR
;
A
#
# COMPACT_ATOMS: atom_id res chain seq x y z
N MET A 1 42.27 -8.92 22.46
CA MET A 1 41.51 -9.97 23.18
C MET A 1 41.41 -11.21 22.31
N PRO A 2 41.23 -12.43 22.85
CA PRO A 2 41.06 -13.62 22.02
C PRO A 2 39.74 -13.55 21.23
N ARG A 3 39.77 -13.98 19.97
CA ARG A 3 38.57 -14.09 19.13
C ARG A 3 37.56 -15.02 19.79
N LYS A 4 36.33 -14.57 19.94
CA LYS A 4 35.22 -15.37 20.43
C LYS A 4 34.26 -15.62 19.28
N ASN A 5 34.04 -16.88 18.95
CA ASN A 5 33.10 -17.25 17.89
C ASN A 5 31.68 -17.38 18.47
N PRO A 6 30.63 -16.97 17.73
CA PRO A 6 29.25 -17.24 18.12
C PRO A 6 29.02 -18.73 18.35
N SER A 7 28.26 -19.09 19.39
CA SER A 7 27.86 -20.48 19.60
C SER A 7 26.92 -20.96 18.47
N PRO A 8 26.82 -22.28 18.19
CA PRO A 8 25.88 -22.78 17.19
C PRO A 8 24.43 -22.35 17.44
N LYS A 9 24.00 -22.33 18.71
CA LYS A 9 22.65 -21.86 19.11
C LYS A 9 22.45 -20.37 18.84
N GLN A 10 23.44 -19.54 19.17
CA GLN A 10 23.41 -18.11 18.89
C GLN A 10 23.37 -17.85 17.38
N ARG A 11 24.20 -18.57 16.61
CA ARG A 11 24.22 -18.48 15.15
C ARG A 11 22.87 -18.81 14.54
N SER A 12 22.29 -19.95 14.91
CA SER A 12 20.97 -20.36 14.41
C SER A 12 19.90 -19.31 14.73
N ARG A 13 19.86 -18.81 15.97
CA ARG A 13 18.89 -17.77 16.37
C ARG A 13 19.02 -16.50 15.53
N ILE A 14 20.23 -15.98 15.35
CA ILE A 14 20.46 -14.73 14.61
C ILE A 14 20.12 -14.92 13.12
N ILE A 15 20.51 -16.04 12.52
CA ILE A 15 20.17 -16.33 11.11
C ILE A 15 18.65 -16.46 10.94
N SER A 16 17.95 -17.16 11.85
CA SER A 16 16.49 -17.26 11.82
C SER A 16 15.80 -15.91 12.01
N ALA A 17 16.33 -15.03 12.87
CA ALA A 17 15.81 -13.67 13.07
C ALA A 17 15.93 -12.78 11.82
N ASN A 18 16.76 -13.17 10.85
CA ASN A 18 16.94 -12.50 9.57
C ASN A 18 16.29 -13.29 8.41
N ALA A 19 15.36 -14.21 8.70
CA ALA A 19 14.69 -15.08 7.72
C ALA A 19 15.67 -15.89 6.83
N ASN A 20 16.85 -16.25 7.35
CA ASN A 20 17.92 -16.87 6.57
C ASN A 20 18.40 -16.02 5.36
N SER A 21 18.34 -14.69 5.51
CA SER A 21 18.76 -13.73 4.50
C SER A 21 19.83 -12.76 5.01
N CYS A 22 20.54 -12.12 4.08
CA CYS A 22 21.41 -10.98 4.40
C CYS A 22 20.59 -9.80 4.94
N CYS A 23 21.01 -9.16 6.04
CA CYS A 23 20.30 -8.01 6.59
C CYS A 23 20.38 -6.75 5.72
N VAL A 24 21.31 -6.70 4.77
CA VAL A 24 21.50 -5.58 3.83
C VAL A 24 20.70 -5.83 2.55
N CYS A 25 21.13 -6.78 1.72
CA CYS A 25 20.51 -7.03 0.42
C CYS A 25 19.29 -7.97 0.44
N LYS A 26 18.97 -8.57 1.61
CA LYS A 26 17.81 -9.45 1.85
C LYS A 26 17.76 -10.74 1.02
N ARG A 27 18.78 -11.01 0.20
CA ARG A 27 18.94 -12.28 -0.53
C ARG A 27 19.10 -13.44 0.45
N ASP A 28 18.34 -14.49 0.22
CA ASP A 28 18.49 -15.82 0.80
C ASP A 28 19.25 -16.74 -0.18
N GLY A 29 19.38 -18.03 0.17
CA GLY A 29 20.02 -19.04 -0.70
C GLY A 29 21.52 -18.84 -0.96
N VAL A 30 22.12 -17.78 -0.41
CA VAL A 30 23.53 -17.42 -0.56
C VAL A 30 24.35 -17.79 0.69
N GLY A 31 25.68 -17.83 0.56
CA GLY A 31 26.55 -18.03 1.71
C GLY A 31 26.43 -16.90 2.72
N LEU A 32 25.95 -17.20 3.94
CA LEU A 32 25.76 -16.23 5.02
C LEU A 32 26.81 -16.36 6.13
N HIS A 33 27.29 -15.21 6.59
CA HIS A 33 28.27 -15.06 7.66
C HIS A 33 27.77 -14.08 8.74
N LEU A 34 28.22 -14.32 9.98
CA LEU A 34 28.03 -13.37 11.07
C LEU A 34 29.22 -12.42 11.13
N HIS A 35 28.95 -11.14 10.93
CA HIS A 35 29.92 -10.06 10.93
C HIS A 35 29.83 -9.27 12.25
N HIS A 36 30.98 -8.97 12.86
CA HIS A 36 31.04 -8.13 14.07
C HIS A 36 31.02 -6.67 13.64
N ILE A 37 29.95 -5.96 13.96
CA ILE A 37 29.70 -4.59 13.46
C ILE A 37 30.78 -3.61 13.97
N ASP A 38 31.21 -3.74 15.22
CA ASP A 38 32.24 -2.89 15.84
C ASP A 38 33.69 -3.26 15.47
N GLY A 39 33.90 -4.29 14.65
CA GLY A 39 35.22 -4.83 14.32
C GLY A 39 35.94 -5.57 15.47
N ASN A 40 35.37 -5.59 16.68
CA ASN A 40 35.92 -6.28 17.84
C ASN A 40 35.44 -7.74 17.87
N ASN A 41 36.29 -8.64 17.38
CA ASN A 41 36.05 -10.09 17.33
C ASN A 41 35.89 -10.80 18.68
N SER A 42 35.98 -10.09 19.81
CA SER A 42 35.70 -10.62 21.15
C SER A 42 34.32 -10.21 21.69
N ASN A 43 33.67 -9.22 21.05
CA ASN A 43 32.34 -8.73 21.41
C ASN A 43 31.23 -9.52 20.70
N THR A 44 31.01 -10.76 21.16
CA THR A 44 30.05 -11.71 20.54
C THR A 44 28.66 -11.65 21.17
N VAL A 45 28.06 -10.46 21.18
CA VAL A 45 26.65 -10.24 21.59
C VAL A 45 25.76 -10.13 20.35
N ASP A 46 24.47 -10.44 20.47
CA ASP A 46 23.56 -10.52 19.30
C ASP A 46 23.42 -9.17 18.59
N GLU A 47 23.46 -8.08 19.34
CA GLU A 47 23.35 -6.71 18.85
C GLU A 47 24.56 -6.31 17.99
N ASN A 48 25.73 -6.90 18.26
CA ASN A 48 26.96 -6.64 17.52
C ASN A 48 27.18 -7.59 16.34
N LEU A 49 26.24 -8.50 16.07
CA LEU A 49 26.36 -9.52 15.02
C LEU A 49 25.33 -9.28 13.91
N ALA A 50 25.80 -8.89 12.72
CA ALA A 50 24.99 -8.75 11.51
C ALA A 50 25.10 -9.98 10.61
N VAL A 51 24.00 -10.37 9.96
CA VAL A 51 23.98 -11.46 8.96
C VAL A 51 24.29 -10.87 7.59
N LEU A 52 25.45 -11.19 7.03
CA LEU A 52 25.87 -10.69 5.71
C LEU A 52 26.06 -11.83 4.72
N CYS A 53 25.69 -11.60 3.46
CA CYS A 53 26.13 -12.48 2.37
C CYS A 53 27.62 -12.26 2.07
N VAL A 54 28.28 -13.25 1.45
CA VAL A 54 29.71 -13.15 1.08
C VAL A 54 30.02 -11.87 0.30
N GLU A 55 29.14 -11.49 -0.63
CA GLU A 55 29.34 -10.28 -1.44
C GLU A 55 29.30 -8.99 -0.61
N ASP A 56 28.36 -8.86 0.32
CA ASP A 56 28.28 -7.70 1.23
C ASP A 56 29.41 -7.70 2.27
N HIS A 57 29.78 -8.89 2.75
CA HIS A 57 30.89 -9.10 3.67
C HIS A 57 32.23 -8.64 3.06
N ASP A 58 32.54 -9.08 1.83
CA ASP A 58 33.78 -8.73 1.15
C ASP A 58 33.86 -7.24 0.84
N LYS A 59 32.74 -6.61 0.49
CA LYS A 59 32.66 -5.16 0.26
C LYS A 59 32.93 -4.34 1.51
N HIS A 60 32.39 -4.74 2.67
CA HIS A 60 32.69 -4.06 3.94
C HIS A 60 34.18 -4.08 4.28
N HIS A 61 34.90 -5.17 3.95
CA HIS A 61 36.34 -5.27 4.21
C HIS A 61 37.23 -4.62 3.14
N ARG A 62 36.74 -4.41 1.91
CA ARG A 62 37.54 -3.94 0.77
C ARG A 62 36.79 -2.92 -0.09
N PRO A 63 36.53 -1.73 0.43
CA PRO A 63 35.68 -0.73 -0.22
C PRO A 63 36.20 -0.25 -1.59
N ASN A 64 37.53 -0.30 -1.82
CA ASN A 64 38.19 0.28 -2.99
C ASN A 64 38.53 -0.70 -4.14
N GLU A 65 38.19 -1.99 -4.04
CA GLU A 65 38.61 -3.00 -5.04
C GLU A 65 37.70 -3.11 -6.28
N TYR A 66 36.48 -2.53 -6.29
CA TYR A 66 35.49 -2.76 -7.34
C TYR A 66 34.95 -1.47 -8.01
N GLN A 67 34.98 -1.42 -9.36
CA GLN A 67 34.61 -0.23 -10.16
C GLN A 67 33.09 0.01 -10.36
N LYS A 68 32.24 -1.00 -10.14
CA LYS A 68 30.76 -0.87 -10.19
C LYS A 68 30.19 -1.23 -8.82
N ALA A 69 30.01 -0.22 -7.99
CA ALA A 69 29.32 -0.37 -6.71
C ALA A 69 27.80 -0.29 -6.93
N ARG A 70 27.06 -1.34 -6.53
CA ARG A 70 25.60 -1.26 -6.33
C ARG A 70 25.21 -1.05 -4.85
N HIS A 71 26.20 -0.96 -3.96
CA HIS A 71 26.02 -0.62 -2.55
C HIS A 71 27.36 -0.12 -2.02
N THR A 72 27.31 1.01 -1.32
CA THR A 72 28.39 1.83 -0.77
C THR A 72 29.15 1.14 0.36
N GLU A 73 30.27 1.73 0.76
CA GLU A 73 31.03 1.39 1.96
C GLU A 73 30.09 1.43 3.19
N LEU A 74 29.63 0.28 3.68
CA LEU A 74 28.70 0.24 4.80
C LEU A 74 29.43 0.54 6.11
N SER A 75 29.15 1.70 6.69
CA SER A 75 29.56 2.05 8.05
C SER A 75 28.88 1.15 9.09
N ALA A 76 29.44 1.13 10.31
CA ALA A 76 28.83 0.42 11.44
C ALA A 76 27.39 0.90 11.71
N ASP A 77 27.14 2.21 11.62
CA ASP A 77 25.82 2.79 11.86
C ASP A 77 24.80 2.38 10.78
N GLU A 78 25.22 2.31 9.52
CA GLU A 78 24.37 1.80 8.43
C GLU A 78 24.06 0.30 8.63
N LEU A 79 25.05 -0.49 9.03
CA LEU A 79 24.86 -1.92 9.33
C LEU A 79 23.88 -2.14 10.49
N ILE A 80 23.96 -1.33 11.55
CA ILE A 80 23.01 -1.35 12.66
C ILE A 80 21.60 -1.03 12.13
N SER A 81 21.47 0.05 11.37
CA SER A 81 20.19 0.47 10.77
C SER A 81 19.56 -0.63 9.90
N TYR A 82 20.35 -1.27 9.01
CA TYR A 82 19.89 -2.36 8.16
C TYR A 82 19.46 -3.59 8.97
N LYS A 83 20.27 -3.98 9.97
CA LYS A 83 19.97 -5.09 10.87
C LYS A 83 18.67 -4.85 11.64
N GLU A 84 18.57 -3.72 12.32
CA GLU A 84 17.40 -3.39 13.14
C GLU A 84 16.12 -3.30 12.31
N SER A 85 16.20 -2.64 11.14
CA SER A 85 15.08 -2.55 10.21
C SER A 85 14.63 -3.93 9.73
N TRP A 86 15.58 -4.79 9.34
CA TRP A 86 15.27 -6.14 8.84
C TRP A 86 14.67 -7.03 9.91
N GLU A 87 15.33 -7.15 11.06
CA GLU A 87 14.89 -8.04 12.13
C GLU A 87 13.53 -7.59 12.69
N ARG A 88 13.25 -6.29 12.68
CA ARG A 88 11.92 -5.76 13.00
C ARG A 88 10.88 -6.15 11.95
N PHE A 89 11.23 -6.07 10.66
CA PHE A 89 10.34 -6.49 9.58
C PHE A 89 10.02 -7.98 9.67
N VAL A 90 11.04 -8.84 9.76
CA VAL A 90 10.88 -10.30 9.87
C VAL A 90 10.04 -10.67 11.09
N ARG A 91 10.28 -10.03 12.24
CA ARG A 91 9.46 -10.26 13.44
C ARG A 91 8.00 -9.90 13.24
N ASN A 92 7.69 -8.81 12.52
CA ASN A 92 6.32 -8.44 12.20
C ASN A 92 5.70 -9.43 11.19
N ALA A 93 6.44 -9.80 10.15
CA ALA A 93 6.00 -10.76 9.13
C ALA A 93 5.68 -12.15 9.70
N GLN A 94 6.38 -12.57 10.76
CA GLN A 94 6.20 -13.85 11.44
C GLN A 94 5.21 -13.80 12.61
N SER A 95 4.56 -12.65 12.87
CA SER A 95 3.56 -12.55 13.92
C SER A 95 2.26 -13.27 13.52
N ASP A 96 1.32 -13.39 14.46
CA ASP A 96 0.03 -14.00 14.17
C ASP A 96 -0.85 -13.14 13.25
N ASP A 97 -0.68 -11.83 13.33
CA ASP A 97 -1.39 -10.81 12.53
C ASP A 97 -0.36 -9.81 11.96
N PRO A 98 0.35 -10.17 10.86
CA PRO A 98 1.34 -9.29 10.27
C PRO A 98 0.69 -8.02 9.71
N THR A 99 1.29 -6.87 9.98
CA THR A 99 0.84 -5.58 9.43
C THR A 99 1.59 -5.21 8.15
N VAL A 100 2.67 -5.91 7.84
CA VAL A 100 3.41 -5.77 6.59
C VAL A 100 2.75 -6.59 5.49
N ILE A 101 2.91 -6.15 4.24
CA ILE A 101 2.31 -6.79 3.06
C ILE A 101 3.35 -6.96 1.95
N ALA A 102 3.17 -8.00 1.14
CA ALA A 102 3.89 -8.18 -0.12
C ALA A 102 3.01 -7.70 -1.28
N VAL A 103 3.56 -6.85 -2.16
CA VAL A 103 2.88 -6.29 -3.33
C VAL A 103 3.60 -6.74 -4.58
N ILE A 104 2.83 -7.24 -5.55
CA ILE A 104 3.33 -7.58 -6.89
C ILE A 104 2.96 -6.46 -7.87
N ASN A 105 3.98 -5.97 -8.55
CA ASN A 105 3.87 -5.02 -9.65
C ASN A 105 4.29 -5.72 -10.93
N VAL A 106 3.44 -5.69 -11.96
CA VAL A 106 3.75 -6.29 -13.27
C VAL A 106 3.98 -5.18 -14.28
N PHE A 107 5.00 -5.28 -15.12
CA PHE A 107 5.41 -4.23 -16.05
C PHE A 107 5.28 -4.66 -17.51
N GLY A 108 4.75 -3.76 -18.33
CA GLY A 108 4.51 -3.96 -19.75
C GLY A 108 3.10 -3.54 -20.15
N ASP A 109 2.51 -4.27 -21.10
CA ASP A 109 1.10 -4.14 -21.49
C ASP A 109 0.43 -5.52 -21.50
N GLU A 110 -0.89 -5.56 -21.70
CA GLU A 110 -1.67 -6.80 -21.71
C GLU A 110 -1.15 -7.86 -22.71
N GLN A 111 -0.42 -7.45 -23.75
CA GLN A 111 0.14 -8.35 -24.76
C GLN A 111 1.60 -8.72 -24.47
N HIS A 112 2.35 -7.84 -23.80
CA HIS A 112 3.79 -7.97 -23.59
C HIS A 112 4.19 -7.58 -22.17
N ILE A 113 3.97 -8.50 -21.23
CA ILE A 113 4.56 -8.44 -19.89
C ILE A 113 6.04 -8.82 -19.99
N HIS A 114 6.94 -7.95 -19.54
CA HIS A 114 8.38 -8.16 -19.67
C HIS A 114 9.14 -8.23 -18.34
N ALA A 115 8.53 -7.77 -17.25
CA ALA A 115 9.10 -7.84 -15.92
C ALA A 115 8.01 -7.85 -14.85
N ALA A 116 8.37 -8.32 -13.66
CA ALA A 116 7.57 -8.15 -12.47
C ALA A 116 8.47 -7.75 -11.30
N LYS A 117 7.90 -7.11 -10.29
CA LYS A 117 8.56 -6.86 -9.01
C LYS A 117 7.69 -7.38 -7.90
N ILE A 118 8.31 -8.03 -6.93
CA ILE A 118 7.73 -8.18 -5.60
C ILE A 118 8.39 -7.17 -4.68
N LEU A 119 7.59 -6.51 -3.85
CA LEU A 119 8.08 -5.63 -2.80
C LEU A 119 7.38 -5.96 -1.49
N PHE A 120 8.12 -5.77 -0.41
CA PHE A 120 7.66 -5.93 0.96
C PHE A 120 7.60 -4.55 1.58
N GLN A 121 6.41 -4.12 2.00
CA GLN A 121 6.20 -2.78 2.51
C GLN A 121 5.60 -2.77 3.93
N TRP A 122 5.88 -1.69 4.63
CA TRP A 122 5.20 -1.28 5.85
C TRP A 122 3.87 -0.56 5.52
N PRO A 123 2.96 -0.39 6.50
CA PRO A 123 1.72 0.37 6.31
C PRO A 123 1.92 1.82 5.86
N ASP A 124 3.05 2.44 6.22
CA ASP A 124 3.41 3.83 5.87
C ASP A 124 4.04 3.98 4.47
N GLU A 125 3.82 2.99 3.60
CA GLU A 125 4.37 2.91 2.23
C GLU A 125 5.90 2.74 2.17
N LYS A 126 6.60 2.62 3.30
CA LYS A 126 8.04 2.33 3.28
C LYS A 126 8.29 0.93 2.73
N ILE A 127 9.04 0.86 1.62
CA ILE A 127 9.55 -0.40 1.07
C ILE A 127 10.74 -0.87 1.92
N GLU A 128 10.64 -2.07 2.48
CA GLU A 128 11.73 -2.71 3.22
C GLU A 128 12.65 -3.50 2.28
N TYR A 129 12.06 -4.13 1.26
CA TYR A 129 12.74 -5.01 0.32
C TYR A 129 11.98 -5.04 -1.01
N GLU A 130 12.70 -5.09 -2.13
CA GLU A 130 12.13 -5.40 -3.44
C GLU A 130 13.06 -6.32 -4.25
N ARG A 131 12.45 -7.19 -5.07
CA ARG A 131 13.14 -8.05 -6.03
C ARG A 131 12.48 -7.90 -7.40
N VAL A 132 13.31 -7.80 -8.43
CA VAL A 132 12.89 -7.71 -9.83
C VAL A 132 13.02 -9.09 -10.47
N PHE A 133 12.04 -9.45 -11.28
CA PHE A 133 12.04 -10.60 -12.17
C PHE A 133 11.93 -10.11 -13.61
N HIS A 134 12.68 -10.72 -14.52
CA HIS A 134 12.70 -10.35 -15.94
C HIS A 134 12.57 -11.59 -16.82
N LEU A 135 12.07 -11.43 -18.05
CA LEU A 135 11.90 -12.53 -19.04
C LEU A 135 13.17 -13.29 -19.41
N LEU A 136 14.33 -12.79 -18.98
CA LEU A 136 15.62 -13.45 -19.19
C LEU A 136 16.03 -14.33 -18.01
N GLU A 137 15.35 -14.20 -16.87
CA GLU A 137 15.61 -14.99 -15.66
C GLU A 137 14.77 -16.26 -15.62
N GLY A 138 13.55 -16.21 -16.15
CA GLY A 138 12.65 -17.35 -16.28
C GLY A 138 11.29 -16.94 -16.84
N ASP A 139 10.40 -17.92 -17.00
CA ASP A 139 9.01 -17.70 -17.41
C ASP A 139 8.12 -17.28 -16.22
N PHE A 140 6.83 -17.07 -16.49
CA PHE A 140 5.89 -16.58 -15.47
C PHE A 140 5.59 -17.60 -14.37
N ASP A 141 5.67 -18.89 -14.67
CA ASP A 141 5.50 -19.95 -13.67
C ASP A 141 6.66 -19.87 -12.66
N TYR A 142 7.89 -19.77 -13.16
CA TYR A 142 9.06 -19.55 -12.31
C TYR A 142 8.94 -18.28 -11.46
N TRP A 143 8.48 -17.14 -12.01
CA TRP A 143 8.32 -15.93 -11.22
C TRP A 143 7.30 -16.10 -10.10
N THR A 144 6.17 -16.75 -10.41
CA THR A 144 5.09 -16.97 -9.45
C THR A 144 5.57 -17.85 -8.29
N ASP A 145 6.24 -18.96 -8.61
CA ASP A 145 6.78 -19.89 -7.61
C ASP A 145 7.82 -19.20 -6.72
N GLU A 146 8.74 -18.44 -7.30
CA GLU A 146 9.77 -17.70 -6.57
C GLU A 146 9.16 -16.62 -5.67
N MET A 147 8.20 -15.83 -6.18
CA MET A 147 7.53 -14.79 -5.39
C MET A 147 6.77 -15.39 -4.20
N ILE A 148 6.04 -16.50 -4.40
CA ILE A 148 5.33 -17.19 -3.32
C ILE A 148 6.32 -17.74 -2.31
N SER A 149 7.39 -18.40 -2.76
CA SER A 149 8.45 -18.92 -1.91
C SER A 149 9.10 -17.82 -1.07
N GLU A 150 9.31 -16.64 -1.64
CA GLU A 150 9.91 -15.48 -0.96
C GLU A 150 8.98 -14.92 0.14
N VAL A 151 7.67 -14.85 -0.12
CA VAL A 151 6.70 -14.47 0.92
C VAL A 151 6.69 -15.50 2.05
N GLN A 152 6.65 -16.80 1.71
CA GLN A 152 6.63 -17.89 2.69
C GLN A 152 7.90 -17.98 3.53
N SER A 153 9.07 -17.73 2.94
CA SER A 153 10.35 -17.77 3.65
C SER A 153 10.47 -16.67 4.70
N ILE A 154 9.83 -15.53 4.46
CA ILE A 154 9.80 -14.39 5.37
C ILE A 154 8.69 -14.57 6.42
N GLY A 155 7.47 -14.91 6.01
CA GLY A 155 6.35 -15.17 6.91
C GLY A 155 5.09 -15.68 6.20
N GLU A 156 4.62 -16.86 6.57
CA GLU A 156 3.47 -17.55 5.94
C GLU A 156 2.14 -16.78 6.00
N LYS A 157 2.00 -15.86 6.98
CA LYS A 157 0.78 -15.07 7.19
C LYS A 157 0.81 -13.70 6.52
N VAL A 158 1.93 -13.33 5.90
CA VAL A 158 2.04 -12.07 5.16
C VAL A 158 1.04 -12.09 4.01
N LYS A 159 0.22 -11.05 3.93
CA LYS A 159 -0.74 -10.90 2.83
C LYS A 159 0.01 -10.62 1.53
N LEU A 160 -0.46 -11.20 0.44
CA LEU A 160 0.03 -10.93 -0.91
C LEU A 160 -1.04 -10.17 -1.68
N THR A 161 -0.68 -9.04 -2.27
CA THR A 161 -1.58 -8.22 -3.08
C THR A 161 -0.94 -7.90 -4.43
N LEU A 162 -1.78 -7.58 -5.42
CA LEU A 162 -1.40 -7.35 -6.80
C LEU A 162 -1.98 -6.01 -7.27
N ILE A 163 -1.18 -5.21 -7.97
CA ILE A 163 -1.70 -4.09 -8.74
C ILE A 163 -2.44 -4.65 -9.96
N ASN A 164 -3.72 -4.31 -10.08
CA ASN A 164 -4.68 -4.97 -10.99
C ASN A 164 -4.49 -4.64 -12.48
N GLU A 165 -3.42 -3.95 -12.86
CA GLU A 165 -3.09 -3.64 -14.24
C GLU A 165 -1.57 -3.62 -14.45
N PRO A 166 -1.09 -3.97 -15.67
CA PRO A 166 0.30 -3.78 -16.04
C PRO A 166 0.69 -2.30 -15.99
N LEU A 167 1.88 -2.04 -15.45
CA LEU A 167 2.40 -0.71 -15.23
C LEU A 167 3.43 -0.33 -16.30
N PRO A 168 3.49 0.94 -16.73
CA PRO A 168 4.64 1.43 -17.47
C PRO A 168 5.89 1.41 -16.58
N VAL A 169 7.07 1.32 -17.21
CA VAL A 169 8.33 1.50 -16.50
C VAL A 169 8.64 2.99 -16.42
N GLU A 170 8.49 3.56 -15.24
CA GLU A 170 8.88 4.93 -14.92
C GLU A 170 10.17 4.93 -14.09
N TYR A 171 10.98 5.98 -14.20
CA TYR A 171 12.30 6.04 -13.55
C TYR A 171 12.44 7.25 -12.63
N CYS A 172 13.12 7.09 -11.48
CA CYS A 172 13.52 8.23 -10.65
C CYS A 172 14.45 9.14 -11.46
N PRO A 173 14.12 10.44 -11.60
CA PRO A 173 15.03 11.40 -12.24
C PRO A 173 16.39 11.50 -11.52
N CYS A 174 16.42 11.14 -10.23
CA CYS A 174 17.58 11.26 -9.35
C CYS A 174 18.67 10.20 -9.59
N CYS A 175 18.27 8.94 -9.74
CA CYS A 175 19.18 7.79 -9.74
C CYS A 175 18.89 6.77 -10.85
N GLY A 176 17.84 6.99 -11.65
CA GLY A 176 17.45 6.10 -12.74
C GLY A 176 16.89 4.75 -12.30
N SER A 177 16.57 4.55 -11.01
CA SER A 177 15.89 3.34 -10.57
C SER A 177 14.43 3.35 -11.07
N GLY A 178 13.92 2.18 -11.45
CA GLY A 178 12.52 2.05 -11.83
C GLY A 178 11.60 2.21 -10.61
N PHE A 179 10.57 3.04 -10.72
CA PHE A 179 9.59 3.23 -9.66
C PHE A 179 8.85 1.93 -9.32
N SER A 180 8.43 1.84 -8.07
CA SER A 180 7.62 0.76 -7.55
C SER A 180 6.34 1.38 -6.99
N ASN A 181 5.19 0.89 -7.43
CA ASN A 181 3.91 1.27 -6.85
C ASN A 181 3.70 0.53 -5.53
N THR A 182 3.40 1.30 -4.49
CA THR A 182 3.04 0.81 -3.16
C THR A 182 1.53 0.83 -2.99
N VAL A 183 1.06 0.11 -1.98
CA VAL A 183 -0.34 0.14 -1.55
C VAL A 183 -0.49 1.15 -0.43
N LYS A 184 -1.58 1.94 -0.48
CA LYS A 184 -1.87 2.98 0.52
C LYS A 184 -2.21 2.38 1.88
N GLU A 185 -1.88 3.12 2.94
CA GLU A 185 -2.05 2.69 4.33
C GLU A 185 -3.45 2.14 4.63
N ALA A 186 -4.52 2.81 4.19
CA ALA A 186 -5.89 2.36 4.42
C ALA A 186 -6.17 0.96 3.83
N VAL A 187 -5.59 0.66 2.66
CA VAL A 187 -5.73 -0.64 2.01
C VAL A 187 -4.90 -1.71 2.73
N VAL A 188 -3.70 -1.36 3.22
CA VAL A 188 -2.91 -2.27 4.06
C VAL A 188 -3.67 -2.60 5.34
N VAL A 189 -4.19 -1.59 6.04
CA VAL A 189 -4.98 -1.78 7.26
C VAL A 189 -6.22 -2.62 7.00
N LYS A 190 -6.97 -2.37 5.93
CA LYS A 190 -8.08 -3.24 5.52
C LYS A 190 -7.66 -4.71 5.36
N ALA A 191 -6.51 -4.96 4.75
CA ALA A 191 -6.03 -6.31 4.47
C ALA A 191 -5.46 -7.04 5.69
N THR A 192 -4.92 -6.31 6.67
CA THR A 192 -4.13 -6.87 7.78
C THR A 192 -4.77 -6.75 9.16
N ASP A 193 -5.71 -5.81 9.36
CA ASP A 193 -6.35 -5.63 10.66
C ASP A 193 -7.36 -6.77 10.93
N PRO A 194 -7.12 -7.64 11.94
CA PRO A 194 -8.01 -8.77 12.22
C PRO A 194 -9.40 -8.33 12.70
N ASP A 195 -9.54 -7.07 13.12
CA ASP A 195 -10.78 -6.49 13.62
C ASP A 195 -11.52 -5.64 12.56
N TRP A 196 -11.02 -5.60 11.31
CA TRP A 196 -11.64 -4.80 10.24
C TRP A 196 -13.15 -5.10 10.12
N ASP A 197 -13.52 -6.37 10.03
CA ASP A 197 -14.91 -6.82 9.81
C ASP A 197 -15.83 -6.59 11.02
N ASN A 198 -15.26 -6.25 12.18
CA ASN A 198 -16.00 -6.01 13.41
C ASN A 198 -16.08 -4.52 13.79
N HIS A 199 -15.05 -3.74 13.46
CA HIS A 199 -14.86 -2.41 14.04
C HIS A 199 -14.62 -1.30 13.00
N SER A 200 -14.44 -1.62 11.71
CA SER A 200 -14.29 -0.56 10.70
C SER A 200 -15.60 0.23 10.54
N ILE A 201 -15.48 1.55 10.49
CA ILE A 201 -16.61 2.47 10.41
C ILE A 201 -16.42 3.37 9.20
N MET A 202 -17.41 3.36 8.32
CA MET A 202 -17.57 4.38 7.29
C MET A 202 -18.69 5.33 7.69
N SER A 203 -18.36 6.60 7.86
CA SER A 203 -19.32 7.67 8.13
C SER A 203 -19.58 8.47 6.86
N ILE A 204 -20.85 8.64 6.51
CA ILE A 204 -21.29 9.41 5.35
C ILE A 204 -22.16 10.56 5.84
N TYR A 205 -21.66 11.79 5.69
CA TYR A 205 -22.40 12.99 6.00
C TYR A 205 -22.98 13.62 4.73
N ILE A 206 -24.29 13.80 4.68
CA ILE A 206 -25.01 14.41 3.57
C ILE A 206 -25.34 15.86 3.93
N ASN A 207 -24.91 16.82 3.11
CA ASN A 207 -25.28 18.21 3.31
C ASN A 207 -26.75 18.43 2.86
N PRO A 208 -27.65 18.91 3.74
CA PRO A 208 -29.05 19.14 3.37
C PRO A 208 -29.24 20.40 2.51
N GLU A 209 -28.32 21.36 2.60
CA GLU A 209 -28.42 22.69 1.98
C GLU A 209 -27.63 22.83 0.68
N ASN A 210 -26.70 21.90 0.41
CA ASN A 210 -25.88 21.90 -0.79
C ASN A 210 -25.79 20.48 -1.36
N PRO A 211 -25.71 20.32 -2.69
CA PRO A 211 -25.58 19.01 -3.33
C PRO A 211 -24.15 18.46 -3.16
N SER A 212 -23.78 18.16 -1.92
CA SER A 212 -22.49 17.62 -1.52
C SER A 212 -22.63 16.63 -0.37
N LEU A 213 -21.68 15.71 -0.26
CA LEU A 213 -21.53 14.80 0.86
C LEU A 213 -20.04 14.57 1.16
N ALA A 214 -19.75 14.12 2.37
CA ALA A 214 -18.43 13.72 2.83
C ALA A 214 -18.46 12.25 3.27
N ILE A 215 -17.36 11.55 3.04
CA ILE A 215 -17.11 10.18 3.46
C ILE A 215 -15.85 10.19 4.32
N SER A 216 -15.90 9.53 5.47
CA SER A 216 -14.75 9.25 6.32
C SER A 216 -14.75 7.78 6.67
N LEU A 217 -13.59 7.13 6.59
CA LEU A 217 -13.40 5.73 6.90
C LEU A 217 -12.23 5.58 7.87
N GLY A 218 -12.42 4.70 8.85
CA GLY A 218 -11.38 4.38 9.81
C GLY A 218 -11.75 3.22 10.72
N THR A 219 -10.88 2.99 11.69
CA THR A 219 -11.13 2.15 12.86
C THR A 219 -11.42 3.06 14.08
N PRO A 220 -11.87 2.52 15.23
CA PRO A 220 -12.20 3.35 16.40
C PRO A 220 -11.06 4.26 16.88
N ASN A 221 -9.82 3.91 16.57
CA ASN A 221 -8.62 4.61 17.02
C ASN A 221 -7.86 5.34 15.90
N LYS A 222 -8.30 5.23 14.64
CA LYS A 222 -7.53 5.72 13.50
C LYS A 222 -8.41 6.06 12.31
N HIS A 223 -8.33 7.32 11.86
CA HIS A 223 -8.85 7.75 10.55
C HIS A 223 -7.90 7.29 9.44
N LEU A 224 -8.43 6.76 8.35
CA LEU A 224 -7.66 6.14 7.26
C LEU A 224 -7.90 6.78 5.90
N TYR A 225 -9.12 7.27 5.65
CA TYR A 225 -9.52 7.73 4.32
C TYR A 225 -10.64 8.77 4.40
N SER A 226 -10.47 9.84 3.64
CA SER A 226 -11.46 10.87 3.41
C SER A 226 -11.85 10.94 1.94
N ALA A 227 -13.12 11.21 1.68
CA ALA A 227 -13.60 11.62 0.38
C ALA A 227 -14.77 12.60 0.46
N SER A 228 -15.05 13.25 -0.66
CA SER A 228 -16.19 14.11 -0.85
C SER A 228 -16.76 13.92 -2.24
N LEU A 229 -18.08 14.07 -2.36
CA LEU A 229 -18.77 14.05 -3.63
C LEU A 229 -19.66 15.27 -3.71
N HIS A 230 -19.58 16.03 -4.80
CA HIS A 230 -20.46 17.18 -5.01
C HIS A 230 -20.89 17.35 -6.47
N LEU A 231 -22.02 18.03 -6.65
CA LEU A 231 -22.48 18.46 -7.96
C LEU A 231 -21.67 19.67 -8.44
N CYS A 232 -20.73 19.43 -9.35
CA CYS A 232 -19.87 20.46 -9.92
C CYS A 232 -20.47 21.04 -11.20
N GLN A 233 -20.59 22.37 -11.26
CA GLN A 233 -21.06 23.13 -12.43
C GLN A 233 -22.40 22.66 -13.01
N LYS A 234 -23.25 22.02 -12.19
CA LYS A 234 -24.52 21.41 -12.64
C LYS A 234 -24.32 20.49 -13.86
N ARG A 235 -23.19 19.83 -13.98
CA ARG A 235 -22.90 18.95 -15.12
C ARG A 235 -22.15 17.69 -14.70
N PHE A 236 -21.30 17.81 -13.69
CA PHE A 236 -20.44 16.72 -13.26
C PHE A 236 -20.76 16.32 -11.83
N LEU A 237 -20.65 15.04 -11.54
CA LEU A 237 -20.41 14.54 -10.20
C LEU A 237 -18.91 14.52 -10.00
N HIS A 238 -18.42 15.34 -9.07
CA HIS A 238 -17.01 15.45 -8.76
C HIS A 238 -16.74 14.71 -7.46
N PHE A 239 -16.09 13.57 -7.57
CA PHE A 239 -15.61 12.76 -6.46
C PHE A 239 -14.15 13.12 -6.21
N SER A 240 -13.81 13.43 -4.97
CA SER A 240 -12.47 13.82 -4.55
C SER A 240 -12.12 13.07 -3.29
N SER A 241 -10.99 12.38 -3.28
CA SER A 241 -10.53 11.57 -2.16
C SER A 241 -9.05 11.82 -1.88
N ASP A 242 -8.54 11.27 -0.77
CA ASP A 242 -7.12 11.34 -0.43
C ASP A 242 -6.19 10.73 -1.50
N TYR A 243 -6.73 9.93 -2.43
CA TYR A 243 -5.94 9.17 -3.41
C TYR A 243 -6.17 9.61 -4.87
N TYR A 244 -7.37 10.06 -5.22
CA TYR A 244 -7.69 10.47 -6.59
C TYR A 244 -8.87 11.43 -6.65
N ASP A 245 -8.93 12.16 -7.77
CA ASP A 245 -10.03 13.04 -8.16
C ASP A 245 -10.65 12.56 -9.48
N GLU A 246 -11.97 12.40 -9.49
CA GLU A 246 -12.72 11.97 -10.68
C GLU A 246 -13.91 12.90 -10.96
N ARG A 247 -14.10 13.25 -12.23
CA ARG A 247 -15.28 14.00 -12.69
C ARG A 247 -16.09 13.17 -13.67
N VAL A 248 -17.30 12.81 -13.27
CA VAL A 248 -18.21 12.01 -14.07
C VAL A 248 -19.30 12.90 -14.66
N ASP A 249 -19.43 12.90 -15.99
CA ASP A 249 -20.52 13.59 -16.69
C ASP A 249 -21.89 12.99 -16.29
N ILE A 250 -22.85 13.84 -15.91
CA ILE A 250 -24.20 13.42 -15.53
C ILE A 250 -24.97 12.96 -16.78
N LYS A 251 -25.34 11.70 -16.78
CA LYS A 251 -26.15 11.08 -17.84
C LYS A 251 -27.62 11.43 -17.67
N LYS A 252 -28.30 11.73 -18.77
CA LYS A 252 -29.75 12.06 -18.78
C LYS A 252 -30.67 10.86 -18.53
N SER A 253 -30.15 9.63 -18.61
CA SER A 253 -30.91 8.39 -18.48
C SER A 253 -31.31 8.05 -17.04
N SER A 254 -30.71 8.71 -16.05
CA SER A 254 -30.95 8.49 -14.62
C SER A 254 -30.91 9.82 -13.88
N SER A 255 -31.55 9.89 -12.71
CA SER A 255 -31.50 11.09 -11.88
C SER A 255 -30.08 11.36 -11.37
N THR A 256 -29.76 12.60 -11.00
CA THR A 256 -28.44 12.94 -10.45
C THR A 256 -28.22 12.21 -9.13
N ARG A 257 -29.26 12.11 -8.29
CA ARG A 257 -29.22 11.37 -7.02
C ARG A 257 -28.88 9.91 -7.24
N SER A 258 -29.56 9.23 -8.16
CA SER A 258 -29.25 7.82 -8.45
C SER A 258 -27.82 7.62 -8.95
N GLN A 259 -27.25 8.59 -9.67
CA GLN A 259 -25.85 8.55 -10.09
C GLN A 259 -24.89 8.75 -8.92
N ALA A 260 -25.14 9.75 -8.06
CA ALA A 260 -24.33 10.00 -6.87
C ALA A 260 -24.41 8.85 -5.86
N THR A 261 -25.59 8.30 -5.60
CA THR A 261 -25.79 7.12 -4.74
C THR A 261 -25.00 5.92 -5.25
N ARG A 262 -24.90 5.71 -6.57
CA ARG A 262 -24.06 4.61 -7.12
C ARG A 262 -22.57 4.80 -6.87
N ILE A 263 -22.08 6.04 -6.92
CA ILE A 263 -20.67 6.33 -6.60
C ILE A 263 -20.41 6.00 -5.12
N VAL A 264 -21.27 6.48 -4.21
CA VAL A 264 -21.14 6.18 -2.78
C VAL A 264 -21.28 4.68 -2.49
N ALA A 265 -22.23 4.00 -3.14
CA ALA A 265 -22.41 2.56 -2.98
C ALA A 265 -21.17 1.77 -3.45
N LYS A 266 -20.52 2.21 -4.53
CA LYS A 266 -19.25 1.64 -4.98
C LYS A 266 -18.16 1.81 -3.91
N GLU A 267 -18.08 2.95 -3.24
CA GLU A 267 -17.12 3.13 -2.14
C GLU A 267 -17.41 2.21 -0.95
N ILE A 268 -18.69 2.06 -0.56
CA ILE A 268 -19.08 1.11 0.49
C ILE A 268 -18.68 -0.32 0.10
N GLU A 269 -18.91 -0.71 -1.16
CA GLU A 269 -18.56 -2.03 -1.70
C GLU A 269 -17.05 -2.24 -1.80
N ASN A 270 -16.27 -1.22 -2.20
CA ASN A 270 -14.82 -1.33 -2.29
C ASN A 270 -14.18 -1.52 -0.90
N TRP A 271 -14.68 -0.79 0.09
CA TRP A 271 -14.12 -0.79 1.43
C TRP A 271 -14.67 -1.90 2.32
N GLU A 272 -15.91 -2.35 2.10
CA GLU A 272 -16.57 -3.38 2.92
C GLU A 272 -16.44 -3.10 4.43
N PRO A 273 -16.84 -1.91 4.91
CA PRO A 273 -16.73 -1.58 6.32
C PRO A 273 -17.73 -2.41 7.15
N ALA A 274 -17.37 -2.72 8.39
CA ALA A 274 -18.24 -3.41 9.36
C ALA A 274 -19.51 -2.61 9.66
N HIS A 275 -19.36 -1.28 9.72
CA HIS A 275 -20.44 -0.36 10.04
C HIS A 275 -20.47 0.79 9.05
N VAL A 276 -21.66 1.08 8.54
CA VAL A 276 -21.93 2.30 7.76
C VAL A 276 -22.87 3.18 8.56
N ILE A 277 -22.42 4.38 8.90
CA ILE A 277 -23.20 5.39 9.59
C ILE A 277 -23.51 6.49 8.59
N ILE A 278 -24.79 6.81 8.42
CA ILE A 278 -25.23 7.87 7.51
C ILE A 278 -25.89 8.94 8.36
N ALA A 279 -25.51 10.20 8.13
CA ALA A 279 -26.09 11.32 8.84
C ALA A 279 -26.30 12.54 7.92
N THR A 280 -27.16 13.45 8.37
CA THR A 280 -27.51 14.70 7.67
C THR A 280 -27.79 15.79 8.70
N GLY A 281 -28.14 17.00 8.28
CA GLY A 281 -28.59 18.06 9.19
C GLY A 281 -27.47 19.06 9.50
N ASP A 282 -27.28 19.36 10.79
CA ASP A 282 -26.19 20.23 11.24
C ASP A 282 -24.87 19.45 11.27
N HIS A 283 -23.81 20.00 10.68
CA HIS A 283 -22.48 19.39 10.69
C HIS A 283 -21.86 19.27 12.09
N ASP A 284 -22.22 20.15 13.03
CA ASP A 284 -21.72 20.11 14.41
C ASP A 284 -22.52 19.12 15.29
N ASN A 285 -23.75 18.80 14.87
CA ASN A 285 -24.62 17.84 15.54
C ASN A 285 -25.44 17.04 14.51
N PRO A 286 -24.78 16.13 13.76
CA PRO A 286 -25.40 15.45 12.65
C PRO A 286 -26.45 14.43 13.12
N GLU A 287 -27.58 14.41 12.43
CA GLU A 287 -28.72 13.52 12.69
C GLU A 287 -28.56 12.20 11.91
N PRO A 288 -28.45 11.04 12.58
CA PRO A 288 -28.35 9.75 11.91
C PRO A 288 -29.62 9.41 11.13
N ILE A 289 -29.46 8.80 9.95
CA ILE A 289 -30.54 8.30 9.09
C ILE A 289 -30.31 6.84 8.73
N SER A 290 -31.39 6.10 8.50
CA SER A 290 -31.33 4.65 8.22
C SER A 290 -30.86 4.32 6.80
N ASP A 291 -31.08 5.23 5.86
CA ASP A 291 -30.93 4.97 4.43
C ASP A 291 -30.17 6.10 3.74
N LEU A 292 -29.37 5.74 2.72
CA LEU A 292 -28.67 6.70 1.88
C LEU A 292 -29.65 7.43 0.94
N VAL A 293 -30.33 8.45 1.47
CA VAL A 293 -31.31 9.25 0.72
C VAL A 293 -30.78 10.66 0.49
N LEU A 294 -30.37 10.94 -0.75
CA LEU A 294 -29.90 12.27 -1.12
C LEU A 294 -31.06 13.28 -1.25
N PRO A 295 -30.90 14.52 -0.75
CA PRO A 295 -31.93 15.55 -0.81
C PRO A 295 -32.22 15.98 -2.26
N ARG A 296 -33.42 16.53 -2.49
CA ARG A 296 -33.86 16.95 -3.84
C ARG A 296 -32.98 18.02 -4.47
N ILE A 297 -32.18 18.75 -3.68
CA ILE A 297 -31.25 19.78 -4.17
C ILE A 297 -30.17 19.23 -5.12
N TRP A 298 -29.93 17.91 -5.09
CA TRP A 298 -29.08 17.23 -6.06
C TRP A 298 -29.69 17.16 -7.46
N GLU A 299 -31.01 17.26 -7.59
CA GLU A 299 -31.66 17.26 -8.89
C GLU A 299 -31.60 18.66 -9.50
N GLN A 300 -31.31 18.71 -10.80
CA GLN A 300 -31.46 19.95 -11.54
C GLN A 300 -32.95 20.25 -11.65
N GLU A 301 -33.41 21.38 -11.13
CA GLU A 301 -34.73 21.88 -11.54
C GLU A 301 -34.71 22.02 -13.06
N THR A 302 -35.49 21.19 -13.76
CA THR A 302 -35.81 21.41 -15.17
C THR A 302 -36.80 22.58 -15.27
N SER A 303 -36.41 23.77 -14.82
CA SER A 303 -37.16 25.00 -14.98
C SER A 303 -36.93 25.54 -16.39
N ASN A 304 -37.50 24.89 -17.43
CA ASN A 304 -37.81 25.56 -18.71
C ASN A 304 -38.59 24.73 -19.75
N LYS A 305 -39.65 24.00 -19.37
CA LYS A 305 -40.63 23.52 -20.36
C LYS A 305 -42.07 23.58 -19.84
N LYS A 306 -42.69 24.75 -20.01
CA LYS A 306 -44.11 24.97 -20.40
C LYS A 306 -44.68 26.25 -19.76
N MET A 307 -44.37 27.41 -20.35
CA MET A 307 -45.30 28.56 -20.30
C MET A 307 -45.16 29.47 -21.53
N GLN A 308 -45.12 28.87 -22.72
CA GLN A 308 -45.36 29.59 -23.98
C GLN A 308 -46.22 28.73 -24.90
N ARG A 309 -47.51 28.59 -24.56
CA ARG A 309 -48.50 28.11 -25.53
C ARG A 309 -49.93 28.45 -25.11
N THR A 310 -50.27 29.74 -25.11
CA THR A 310 -51.63 30.23 -25.45
C THR A 310 -51.64 31.75 -25.54
N GLN A 311 -51.10 32.30 -26.63
CA GLN A 311 -51.65 33.49 -27.27
C GLN A 311 -51.58 33.27 -28.79
N LYS A 312 -52.56 32.53 -29.31
CA LYS A 312 -52.95 32.64 -30.72
C LYS A 312 -54.25 33.42 -30.76
N THR A 313 -54.09 34.73 -30.94
CA THR A 313 -54.87 35.59 -31.84
C THR A 313 -56.22 35.02 -32.32
N ARG A 314 -57.31 35.57 -31.77
CA ARG A 314 -58.60 35.65 -32.47
C ARG A 314 -58.49 36.74 -33.55
N ARG A 315 -58.72 36.36 -34.80
CA ARG A 315 -59.29 37.23 -35.84
C ARG A 315 -60.77 36.90 -35.92
#